data_AF-A0A3M7MNA6-F1
#
_entry.id   AF-A0A3M7MNA6-F1
#
_cell.length_a   1.000
_cell.length_b   1.000
_cell.length_c   1.000
_cell.angle_alpha   90.00
_cell.angle_beta   90.00
_cell.angle_gamma   90.00
#
_symmetry.space_group_name_H-M   'P 1'
#
loop_
_entity.id
_entity.type
_entity.pdbx_description
1 polymer ?
#
loop_
_entity_poly.entity_id
_entity_poly.type
_entity_poly.pdbx_seq_one_letter_code
_entity_poly.pdbx_strand_id
1 'polypeptide(L)'
;MTQLTSWAPPADVRQTPDCYLIEIEVPGLSKGDEDMVLVQWMSPRTVVVSADIKRPALPRLVRIPPADSKASDDIVDVSQSDAEDGGPLRRTETHSSETAAETKETEKADESQDVIFLARERHAGYWRRSFTLPEDTNFRLDPNVGGGGPSPGYTLDAGVLSIEIPRKKTDKK
;
A
#
# COMPACT_ATOMS: atom_id res chain seq x y z
N MET A 1 -7.00 13.28 16.48
CA MET A 1 -8.04 12.40 15.88
C MET A 1 -7.54 11.95 14.52
N THR A 2 -7.12 10.70 14.39
CA THR A 2 -6.69 10.12 13.11
C THR A 2 -7.89 10.03 12.19
N GLN A 3 -7.88 10.73 11.05
CA GLN A 3 -8.94 10.62 10.05
C GLN A 3 -9.08 9.14 9.65
N LEU A 4 -10.27 8.58 9.84
CA LEU A 4 -10.62 7.26 9.32
C LEU A 4 -10.64 7.38 7.80
N THR A 5 -9.55 6.99 7.15
CA THR A 5 -9.52 6.93 5.69
C THR A 5 -10.48 5.83 5.26
N SER A 6 -11.47 6.15 4.42
CA SER A 6 -12.45 5.20 3.87
C SER A 6 -11.84 4.17 2.91
N TRP A 7 -10.53 4.25 2.67
CA TRP A 7 -9.85 3.37 1.75
C TRP A 7 -9.71 1.96 2.34
N ALA A 8 -9.97 0.99 1.48
CA ALA A 8 -9.72 -0.41 1.74
C ALA A 8 -9.05 -1.04 0.51
N PRO A 9 -8.07 -1.94 0.70
CA PRO A 9 -7.39 -2.59 -0.40
C PRO A 9 -8.35 -3.43 -1.25
N PRO A 10 -8.12 -3.55 -2.57
CA PRO A 10 -8.81 -4.52 -3.42
C PRO A 10 -8.70 -5.94 -2.84
N ALA A 11 -9.73 -6.74 -3.08
CA ALA A 11 -9.71 -8.14 -2.67
C ALA A 11 -10.59 -8.99 -3.57
N ASP A 12 -10.14 -10.21 -3.82
CA ASP A 12 -10.88 -11.26 -4.47
C ASP A 12 -11.30 -12.31 -3.45
N VAL A 13 -12.50 -12.84 -3.63
CA VAL A 13 -13.06 -13.90 -2.78
C VAL A 13 -13.52 -15.04 -3.67
N ARG A 14 -12.98 -16.22 -3.44
CA ARG A 14 -13.30 -17.43 -4.19
C ARG A 14 -13.86 -18.49 -3.26
N GLN A 15 -14.83 -19.23 -3.76
CA GLN A 15 -15.34 -20.42 -3.10
C GLN A 15 -14.86 -21.64 -3.89
N THR A 16 -14.20 -22.56 -3.20
CA THR A 16 -13.85 -23.88 -3.71
C THR A 16 -14.74 -24.93 -3.03
N PRO A 17 -14.70 -26.21 -3.44
CA PRO A 17 -15.40 -27.27 -2.73
C PRO A 17 -14.99 -27.38 -1.26
N ASP A 18 -13.72 -27.10 -0.96
CA ASP A 18 -13.11 -27.38 0.36
C ASP A 18 -12.91 -26.13 1.22
N CYS A 19 -12.82 -24.93 0.65
CA CYS A 19 -12.54 -23.70 1.38
C CYS A 19 -13.12 -22.43 0.72
N TYR A 20 -13.09 -21.33 1.46
CA TYR A 20 -13.12 -19.98 0.91
C TYR A 20 -11.69 -19.44 0.89
N LEU A 21 -11.28 -18.86 -0.24
CA LEU A 21 -10.00 -18.19 -0.41
C LEU A 21 -10.24 -16.70 -0.54
N ILE A 22 -9.66 -15.91 0.35
CA ILE A 22 -9.69 -14.45 0.30
C ILE A 22 -8.27 -13.96 -0.02
N GLU A 23 -8.13 -13.21 -1.10
CA GLU A 23 -6.85 -12.61 -1.51
C GLU A 23 -7.00 -11.09 -1.45
N ILE A 24 -6.13 -10.41 -0.72
CA ILE A 24 -6.19 -8.96 -0.51
C ILE A 24 -4.88 -8.33 -0.98
N GLU A 25 -4.95 -7.36 -1.90
CA GLU A 25 -3.78 -6.64 -2.38
C GLU A 25 -3.29 -5.62 -1.34
N VAL A 26 -2.16 -5.88 -0.70
CA VAL A 26 -1.56 -5.07 0.37
C VAL A 26 -0.10 -4.69 0.05
N PRO A 27 0.13 -3.93 -1.04
CA PRO A 27 1.47 -3.56 -1.47
C PRO A 27 2.19 -2.68 -0.43
N GLY A 28 3.23 -3.24 0.19
CA GLY A 28 3.94 -2.61 1.30
C GLY A 28 3.97 -3.47 2.57
N LEU A 29 3.21 -4.57 2.59
CA LEU A 29 3.39 -5.66 3.53
C LEU A 29 4.11 -6.82 2.83
N SER A 30 5.07 -7.42 3.50
CA SER A 30 5.88 -8.53 3.00
C SER A 30 6.02 -9.63 4.04
N LYS A 31 6.59 -10.77 3.63
CA LYS A 31 6.92 -11.85 4.56
C LYS A 31 7.80 -11.31 5.70
N GLY A 32 7.36 -11.49 6.94
CA GLY A 32 7.96 -10.89 8.14
C GLY A 32 7.13 -9.76 8.77
N ASP A 33 6.14 -9.22 8.06
CA ASP A 33 5.22 -8.19 8.57
C ASP A 33 3.87 -8.78 9.05
N GLU A 34 3.81 -10.09 9.32
CA GLU A 34 2.56 -10.77 9.70
C GLU A 34 1.99 -10.25 11.03
N ASP A 35 2.84 -9.74 11.92
CA ASP A 35 2.45 -9.12 13.19
C ASP A 35 1.65 -7.82 13.01
N MET A 36 1.77 -7.17 11.85
CA MET A 36 0.98 -5.99 11.49
C MET A 36 -0.41 -6.34 10.96
N VAL A 37 -0.69 -7.63 10.71
CA VAL A 37 -1.97 -8.12 10.20
C VAL A 37 -2.79 -8.75 11.32
N LEU A 38 -4.00 -8.24 11.51
CA LEU A 38 -4.98 -8.80 12.43
C LEU A 38 -6.14 -9.43 11.65
N VAL A 39 -6.29 -10.73 11.79
CA VAL A 39 -7.44 -11.50 11.29
C VAL A 39 -8.29 -11.92 12.48
N GLN A 40 -9.52 -11.42 12.58
CA GLN A 40 -10.42 -11.65 13.70
C GLN A 40 -11.79 -12.13 13.22
N TRP A 41 -12.32 -13.19 13.84
CA TRP A 41 -13.70 -13.61 13.62
C TRP A 41 -14.65 -12.81 14.52
N MET A 42 -15.68 -12.21 13.92
CA MET A 42 -16.76 -11.51 14.62
C MET A 42 -18.00 -12.39 14.81
N SER A 43 -18.16 -13.41 13.97
CA SER A 43 -19.20 -14.43 14.03
C SER A 43 -18.72 -15.68 13.29
N PRO A 44 -19.44 -16.82 13.32
CA PRO A 44 -19.08 -18.01 12.52
C PRO A 44 -19.03 -17.79 10.99
N ARG A 45 -19.55 -16.66 10.49
CA ARG A 45 -19.56 -16.30 9.06
C ARG A 45 -18.75 -15.06 8.75
N THR A 46 -18.42 -14.24 9.74
CA THR A 46 -17.84 -12.93 9.50
C THR A 46 -16.42 -12.87 10.00
N VAL A 47 -15.49 -12.70 9.07
CA VAL A 47 -14.07 -12.43 9.35
C VAL A 47 -13.78 -10.97 9.05
N VAL A 48 -13.03 -10.34 9.95
CA VAL A 48 -12.52 -8.98 9.83
C VAL A 48 -11.01 -9.07 9.68
N VAL A 49 -10.49 -8.35 8.69
CA VAL A 49 -9.07 -8.24 8.43
C VAL A 49 -8.69 -6.78 8.54
N SER A 50 -7.63 -6.48 9.28
CA SER A 50 -7.07 -5.13 9.37
C SER A 50 -5.56 -5.16 9.44
N ALA A 51 -4.92 -4.15 8.87
CA ALA A 51 -3.48 -3.95 8.99
C ALA A 51 -3.12 -2.48 8.82
N ASP A 52 -1.88 -2.13 9.10
CA ASP A 52 -1.33 -0.79 8.86
C ASP A 52 -0.18 -0.86 7.85
N ILE A 53 -0.35 -0.20 6.69
CA ILE A 53 0.68 -0.16 5.64
C ILE A 53 1.57 1.05 5.88
N LYS A 54 2.82 0.81 6.29
CA LYS A 54 3.80 1.87 6.49
C LYS A 54 4.51 2.23 5.18
N ARG A 55 4.86 3.50 5.02
CA ARG A 55 5.73 3.92 3.90
C ARG A 55 7.16 3.51 4.23
N PRO A 56 7.90 2.91 3.28
CA PRO A 56 9.31 2.66 3.48
C PRO A 56 10.04 3.98 3.70
N ALA A 57 11.07 3.96 4.55
CA ALA A 57 11.99 5.08 4.67
C ALA A 57 12.61 5.38 3.31
N LEU A 58 12.96 6.65 3.07
CA LEU A 58 13.60 7.04 1.82
C LEU A 58 14.78 6.11 1.52
N PRO A 59 14.85 5.52 0.31
CA PRO A 59 16.04 4.79 -0.07
C PRO A 59 17.22 5.76 0.02
N ARG A 60 18.36 5.28 0.50
CA ARG A 60 19.60 6.06 0.47
C ARG A 60 19.87 6.41 -0.98
N LEU A 61 19.58 7.65 -1.36
CA LEU A 61 19.81 8.13 -2.72
C LEU A 61 21.28 7.92 -3.04
N VAL A 62 21.54 7.19 -4.12
CA VAL A 62 22.88 7.18 -4.72
C VAL A 62 23.15 8.63 -5.10
N ARG A 63 24.18 9.23 -4.48
CA ARG A 63 24.65 10.55 -4.92
C ARG A 63 25.19 10.38 -6.32
N ILE A 64 24.37 10.70 -7.31
CA ILE A 64 24.84 10.87 -8.68
C ILE A 64 25.63 12.18 -8.66
N PRO A 65 26.95 12.14 -8.90
CA PRO A 65 27.72 13.37 -9.00
C PRO A 65 27.11 14.25 -10.11
N PRO A 66 27.10 15.59 -9.93
CA PRO A 66 26.64 16.48 -10.99
C PRO A 66 27.43 16.15 -12.26
N ALA A 67 26.72 16.01 -13.39
CA ALA A 67 27.36 15.73 -14.66
C ALA A 67 28.39 16.84 -14.93
N ASP A 68 29.67 16.46 -15.03
CA ASP A 68 30.70 17.35 -15.50
C ASP A 68 30.27 17.86 -16.89
N SER A 69 29.98 19.15 -16.99
CA SER A 69 29.60 19.83 -18.23
C SER A 69 30.84 19.97 -19.12
N LYS A 70 31.36 18.84 -19.59
CA LYS A 70 32.49 18.69 -20.52
C LYS A 70 32.19 17.57 -21.52
N ALA A 71 30.95 17.53 -22.02
CA ALA A 71 30.57 16.72 -23.17
C ALA A 71 29.67 17.57 -24.07
N SER A 72 30.28 18.59 -24.69
CA SER A 72 29.66 19.34 -25.78
C SER A 72 30.72 19.51 -26.86
N ASP A 73 30.84 18.51 -27.73
CA ASP A 73 31.40 18.75 -29.07
C ASP A 73 30.77 17.85 -30.14
N ASP A 74 29.60 17.24 -29.86
CA ASP A 74 28.86 16.45 -30.86
C ASP A 74 27.34 16.60 -30.71
N ILE A 75 26.89 17.76 -30.22
CA ILE A 75 25.50 18.17 -30.43
C ILE A 75 25.50 18.93 -31.74
N VAL A 76 25.06 18.26 -32.80
CA VAL A 76 24.69 18.91 -34.06
C VAL A 76 23.63 19.98 -33.77
N ASP A 77 24.01 21.23 -33.98
CA ASP A 77 23.11 22.38 -33.99
C ASP A 77 22.13 22.23 -35.16
N VAL A 78 20.95 21.65 -34.91
CA VAL A 78 19.82 21.65 -35.83
C VAL A 78 19.11 23.01 -35.74
N SER A 79 19.82 24.05 -36.17
CA SER A 79 19.28 25.39 -36.40
C SER A 79 19.20 25.72 -37.90
N GLN A 80 18.95 24.72 -38.73
CA GLN A 80 18.36 24.91 -40.06
C GLN A 80 17.11 24.02 -40.16
N SER A 81 15.98 24.58 -39.71
CA SER A 81 14.65 24.07 -39.99
C SER A 81 14.25 24.47 -41.41
N ASP A 82 14.24 23.50 -42.33
CA ASP A 82 13.36 23.63 -43.50
C ASP A 82 11.91 23.53 -43.02
N ALA A 83 11.08 24.43 -43.53
CA ALA A 83 9.69 24.60 -43.18
C ALA A 83 8.88 23.34 -43.54
N GLU A 84 8.22 22.73 -42.55
CA GLU A 84 6.76 22.58 -42.46
C GLU A 84 6.35 21.67 -41.28
N ASP A 85 5.25 22.07 -40.65
CA ASP A 85 4.37 21.32 -39.72
C ASP A 85 4.73 21.21 -38.22
N GLY A 86 3.76 21.59 -37.38
CA GLY A 86 3.75 21.43 -35.92
C GLY A 86 3.92 22.70 -35.07
N GLY A 87 2.82 23.46 -34.88
CA GLY A 87 2.82 24.72 -34.12
C GLY A 87 3.16 24.64 -32.61
N PRO A 88 3.40 25.78 -31.93
CA PRO A 88 4.13 25.78 -30.65
C PRO A 88 3.26 25.50 -29.42
N LEU A 89 3.62 24.49 -28.61
CA LEU A 89 3.12 24.33 -27.24
C LEU A 89 3.84 25.31 -26.31
N ARG A 90 3.11 26.33 -25.82
CA ARG A 90 3.63 27.31 -24.86
C ARG A 90 3.42 26.82 -23.43
N ARG A 91 4.53 26.65 -22.69
CA ARG A 91 4.53 26.44 -21.23
C ARG A 91 4.60 27.81 -20.56
N THR A 92 3.60 28.17 -19.76
CA THR A 92 3.64 29.38 -18.93
C THR A 92 4.34 29.09 -17.61
N GLU A 93 5.38 29.86 -17.32
CA GLU A 93 6.04 29.91 -16.02
C GLU A 93 5.16 30.66 -15.02
N THR A 94 4.89 30.07 -13.86
CA THR A 94 4.32 30.76 -12.71
C THR A 94 5.31 30.68 -11.56
N HIS A 95 6.19 31.67 -11.46
CA HIS A 95 6.84 32.06 -10.22
C HIS A 95 6.01 33.18 -9.59
N SER A 96 5.54 32.99 -8.36
CA SER A 96 5.12 34.10 -7.51
C SER A 96 5.51 33.78 -6.07
N SER A 97 6.50 34.52 -5.60
CA SER A 97 6.94 34.65 -4.22
C SER A 97 5.98 35.52 -3.43
N GLU A 98 5.62 35.15 -2.20
CA GLU A 98 5.47 36.14 -1.12
C GLU A 98 5.51 35.50 0.28
N THR A 99 6.09 36.28 1.17
CA THR A 99 6.58 36.00 2.53
C THR A 99 5.49 36.28 3.57
N ALA A 100 5.35 35.49 4.63
CA ALA A 100 4.65 35.92 5.85
C ALA A 100 5.10 35.17 7.13
N ALA A 101 5.83 35.91 7.96
CA ALA A 101 5.87 36.00 9.44
C ALA A 101 5.91 34.75 10.36
N GLU A 102 6.87 34.84 11.29
CA GLU A 102 7.14 33.97 12.45
C GLU A 102 5.95 33.75 13.39
N THR A 103 5.84 32.54 13.94
CA THR A 103 5.58 32.36 15.37
C THR A 103 6.31 31.12 15.86
N LYS A 104 7.07 31.30 16.93
CA LYS A 104 8.02 30.35 17.53
C LYS A 104 7.33 29.59 18.66
N GLU A 105 7.10 28.29 18.49
CA GLU A 105 6.89 27.38 19.62
C GLU A 105 7.70 26.09 19.40
N THR A 106 8.37 25.70 20.49
CA THR A 106 9.42 24.71 20.56
C THR A 106 8.85 23.29 20.51
N GLU A 107 8.95 22.63 19.36
CA GLU A 107 8.79 21.18 19.26
C GLU A 107 10.10 20.54 18.80
N LYS A 108 10.43 19.40 19.43
CA LYS A 108 11.67 18.65 19.22
C LYS A 108 11.89 18.41 17.73
N ALA A 109 13.05 18.83 17.24
CA ALA A 109 13.56 18.45 15.93
C ALA A 109 13.68 16.92 15.86
N ASP A 110 12.63 16.27 15.39
CA ASP A 110 12.82 15.10 14.54
C ASP A 110 13.46 15.65 13.26
N GLU A 111 14.58 15.09 12.84
CA GLU A 111 15.22 15.45 11.57
C GLU A 111 14.29 14.98 10.44
N SER A 112 13.18 15.69 10.25
CA SER A 112 12.32 15.56 9.09
C SER A 112 13.18 15.95 7.91
N GLN A 113 13.74 14.94 7.24
CA GLN A 113 14.11 15.10 5.86
C GLN A 113 12.86 15.68 5.19
N ASP A 114 12.91 16.94 4.76
CA ASP A 114 11.80 17.62 4.10
C ASP A 114 11.61 16.96 2.73
N VAL A 115 10.96 15.80 2.74
CA VAL A 115 10.68 15.03 1.54
C VAL A 115 9.47 15.67 0.88
N ILE A 116 9.73 16.40 -0.20
CA ILE A 116 8.67 16.97 -1.02
C ILE A 116 8.12 15.86 -1.92
N PHE A 117 6.87 15.48 -1.71
CA PHE A 117 6.16 14.58 -2.63
C PHE A 117 5.84 15.33 -3.92
N LEU A 118 6.52 14.96 -5.01
CA LEU A 118 6.17 15.46 -6.35
C LEU A 118 4.88 14.81 -6.88
N ALA A 119 4.61 13.57 -6.48
CA ALA A 119 3.36 12.85 -6.75
C ALA A 119 3.09 11.83 -5.64
N ARG A 120 1.81 11.56 -5.35
CA ARG A 120 1.38 10.59 -4.34
C ARG A 120 0.10 9.86 -4.77
N GLU A 121 0.29 8.65 -5.28
CA GLU A 121 -0.82 7.78 -5.72
C GLU A 121 -1.05 6.63 -4.74
N ARG A 122 0.02 6.12 -4.12
CA ARG A 122 -0.07 4.98 -3.18
C ARG A 122 -0.77 5.35 -1.89
N HIS A 123 -1.77 4.55 -1.53
CA HIS A 123 -2.38 4.55 -0.21
C HIS A 123 -1.44 3.91 0.82
N ALA A 124 -1.44 4.45 2.03
CA ALA A 124 -0.70 3.97 3.18
C ALA A 124 -1.47 4.37 4.44
N GLY A 125 -1.28 3.62 5.52
CA GLY A 125 -2.02 3.76 6.77
C GLY A 125 -2.90 2.56 7.08
N TYR A 126 -3.67 2.70 8.16
CA TYR A 126 -4.58 1.68 8.66
C TYR A 126 -5.74 1.43 7.69
N TRP A 127 -6.04 0.16 7.44
CA TRP A 127 -7.21 -0.27 6.70
C TRP A 127 -7.92 -1.42 7.41
N ARG A 128 -9.20 -1.60 7.10
CA ARG A 128 -10.02 -2.69 7.63
C ARG A 128 -11.04 -3.15 6.60
N ARG A 129 -11.15 -4.46 6.38
CA ARG A 129 -12.22 -5.09 5.59
C ARG A 129 -12.95 -6.15 6.40
N SER A 130 -14.21 -6.36 6.06
CA SER A 130 -15.05 -7.39 6.65
C SER A 130 -15.62 -8.24 5.52
N PHE A 131 -15.56 -9.55 5.68
CA PHE A 131 -16.09 -10.51 4.73
C PHE A 131 -17.12 -11.38 5.45
N THR A 132 -18.32 -11.45 4.90
CA THR A 132 -19.39 -12.32 5.40
C THR A 132 -19.57 -13.48 4.44
N LEU A 133 -19.29 -14.67 4.93
CA LEU A 133 -19.32 -15.91 4.17
C LEU A 133 -20.76 -16.44 4.03
N PRO A 134 -21.07 -17.15 2.93
CA PRO A 134 -22.39 -17.73 2.72
C PRO A 134 -22.81 -18.77 3.77
N GLU A 135 -21.85 -19.52 4.31
CA GLU A 135 -22.09 -20.64 5.24
C GLU A 135 -21.32 -20.45 6.55
N ASP A 136 -21.81 -21.07 7.63
CA ASP A 136 -21.09 -21.11 8.90
C ASP A 136 -19.80 -21.92 8.77
N THR A 137 -18.75 -21.38 9.36
CA THR A 137 -17.45 -22.02 9.44
C THR A 137 -17.19 -22.47 10.88
N ASN A 138 -16.63 -23.67 11.05
CA ASN A 138 -16.41 -24.28 12.37
C ASN A 138 -15.10 -23.80 13.03
N PHE A 139 -14.67 -22.56 12.79
CA PHE A 139 -13.42 -22.06 13.39
C PHE A 139 -13.64 -21.61 14.82
N ARG A 140 -12.96 -22.27 15.76
CA ARG A 140 -12.72 -21.75 17.11
C ARG A 140 -11.38 -21.04 17.14
N LEU A 141 -11.40 -19.72 17.29
CA LEU A 141 -10.25 -18.97 17.76
C LEU A 141 -10.23 -19.09 19.29
N ASP A 142 -9.59 -20.12 19.85
CA ASP A 142 -9.14 -20.03 21.23
C ASP A 142 -7.70 -19.50 21.21
N PRO A 143 -7.45 -18.23 21.57
CA PRO A 143 -6.10 -17.67 21.60
C PRO A 143 -5.19 -18.27 22.70
N ASN A 144 -5.70 -19.18 23.53
CA ASN A 144 -5.00 -19.74 24.69
C ASN A 144 -4.99 -21.29 24.77
N VAL A 145 -5.43 -22.00 23.72
CA VAL A 145 -5.49 -23.47 23.75
C VAL A 145 -4.52 -24.04 22.71
N GLY A 146 -3.42 -24.62 23.20
CA GLY A 146 -2.53 -25.50 22.44
C GLY A 146 -3.23 -26.82 22.09
N GLY A 147 -4.30 -26.75 21.29
CA GLY A 147 -5.11 -27.89 20.86
C GLY A 147 -5.26 -27.88 19.34
N GLY A 148 -4.80 -28.95 18.69
CA GLY A 148 -4.67 -29.13 17.24
C GLY A 148 -5.97 -29.10 16.43
N GLY A 149 -6.66 -27.96 16.42
CA GLY A 149 -7.55 -27.56 15.32
C GLY A 149 -6.76 -26.81 14.25
N PRO A 150 -7.17 -26.83 12.97
CA PRO A 150 -6.53 -26.02 11.95
C PRO A 150 -6.76 -24.54 12.28
N SER A 151 -5.72 -23.87 12.78
CA SER A 151 -5.68 -22.41 12.78
C SER A 151 -5.86 -21.94 11.34
N PRO A 152 -6.68 -20.90 11.07
CA PRO A 152 -6.74 -20.33 9.74
C PRO A 152 -5.32 -19.88 9.36
N GLY A 153 -4.75 -20.56 8.37
CA GLY A 153 -3.50 -20.16 7.78
C GLY A 153 -3.77 -18.93 6.95
N TYR A 154 -3.04 -17.86 7.21
CA TYR A 154 -2.88 -16.79 6.25
C TYR A 154 -1.41 -16.70 5.86
N THR A 155 -1.18 -16.28 4.62
CA THR A 155 0.16 -16.07 4.09
C THR A 155 0.24 -14.69 3.47
N LEU A 156 1.41 -14.09 3.58
CA LEU A 156 1.71 -12.80 2.99
C LEU A 156 2.87 -12.99 2.04
N ASP A 157 2.61 -12.87 0.74
CA ASP A 157 3.61 -13.04 -0.31
C ASP A 157 3.40 -12.03 -1.42
N ALA A 158 4.49 -11.45 -1.92
CA ALA A 158 4.49 -10.47 -3.00
C ALA A 158 3.48 -9.32 -2.86
N GLY A 159 3.19 -8.87 -1.63
CA GLY A 159 2.20 -7.82 -1.37
C GLY A 159 0.74 -8.29 -1.47
N VAL A 160 0.49 -9.59 -1.37
CA VAL A 160 -0.85 -10.19 -1.35
C VAL A 160 -1.03 -10.98 -0.05
N LEU A 161 -2.09 -10.67 0.69
CA LEU A 161 -2.52 -11.43 1.86
C LEU A 161 -3.54 -12.47 1.42
N SER A 162 -3.20 -13.74 1.56
CA SER A 162 -4.08 -14.88 1.28
C SER A 162 -4.59 -15.48 2.57
N ILE A 163 -5.91 -15.66 2.69
CA ILE A 163 -6.55 -16.26 3.86
C ILE A 163 -7.37 -17.45 3.39
N GLU A 164 -7.02 -18.64 3.91
CA GLU A 164 -7.75 -19.87 3.63
C GLU A 164 -8.69 -20.23 4.77
N ILE A 165 -9.96 -20.40 4.43
CA ILE A 165 -11.03 -20.67 5.39
C ILE A 165 -11.71 -21.99 4.98
N PRO A 166 -11.32 -23.13 5.57
CA PRO A 166 -11.97 -24.41 5.30
C PRO A 166 -13.50 -24.38 5.48
N ARG A 167 -14.21 -25.03 4.55
CA ARG A 167 -15.66 -25.18 4.56
C ARG A 167 -16.07 -26.41 5.34
N LYS A 168 -17.26 -26.34 5.95
CA LYS A 168 -17.89 -27.54 6.51
C LYS A 168 -18.34 -28.43 5.35
N LYS A 169 -17.91 -29.69 5.34
CA LYS A 169 -18.49 -30.68 4.43
C LYS A 169 -19.98 -30.75 4.69
N THR A 170 -20.78 -30.45 3.67
CA THR A 170 -22.21 -30.72 3.70
C THR A 170 -22.38 -32.22 3.52
N ASP A 171 -22.74 -32.92 4.59
CA ASP A 171 -23.19 -34.30 4.48
C ASP A 171 -24.39 -34.31 3.51
N LYS A 172 -24.19 -34.87 2.32
CA LYS A 172 -25.28 -35.05 1.36
C LYS A 172 -26.33 -35.94 2.03
N LYS A 173 -27.48 -35.35 2.31
CA LYS A 173 -28.66 -36.05 2.79
C LYS A 173 -29.38 -36.76 1.65
#